data_AF-A0A6N8GCY2-F1
#
_entry.id   AF-A0A6N8GCY2-F1
#
_cell.length_a   1.000
_cell.length_b   1.000
_cell.length_c   1.000
_cell.angle_alpha   90.00
_cell.angle_beta   90.00
_cell.angle_gamma   90.00
#
_symmetry.space_group_name_H-M   'P 1'
#
loop_
_entity.id
_entity.type
_entity.pdbx_description
1 polymer ?
#
loop_
_entity_poly.entity_id
_entity_poly.type
_entity_poly.pdbx_seq_one_letter_code
_entity_poly.pdbx_strand_id
1 'polypeptide(L)'
;MLNPERGGGTAGAAPASGRIREAGVRVENGTAERRDRSLAPAVTRAAAILDLLAERRGQAASLAELARDLGLAKSSVSNICNALVEAGMLRRTPEGFGLGRRLVGYAEAYLAGVDIVREFHDVCREHGGSREETVQLAVLGESGLEVVYLARRDGRHPVVLASQIGRPLPATTTATGKAMLAELPPQELALRLEASGPLPRLTANSITEPAELRRDLAAVRERGYALDAEETLEGLLCLAATVPGTAARGQAAAVSFTGPATGAAADRRRERAQRLRDLARDLGARLGAPEIR
;
A
#
# COMPACT_ATOMS: atom_id res chain seq x y z
N MET A 1 50.70 80.15 5.88
CA MET A 1 51.03 79.32 4.71
C MET A 1 49.98 78.22 4.63
N LEU A 2 49.22 77.96 3.58
CA LEU A 2 48.86 78.66 2.36
C LEU A 2 47.58 77.93 1.90
N ASN A 3 46.52 78.71 1.67
CA ASN A 3 45.29 78.37 0.93
C ASN A 3 45.63 78.35 -0.59
N PRO A 4 44.71 78.29 -1.58
CA PRO A 4 43.24 78.26 -1.58
C PRO A 4 42.69 77.17 -2.55
N GLU A 5 41.40 76.96 -2.87
CA GLU A 5 40.28 77.85 -3.26
C GLU A 5 38.94 77.18 -2.88
N ARG A 6 37.94 77.80 -2.21
CA ARG A 6 36.99 78.90 -2.59
C ARG A 6 36.18 78.59 -3.87
N GLY A 7 34.85 78.73 -3.94
CA GLY A 7 33.81 79.28 -3.06
C GLY A 7 32.41 78.84 -3.56
N GLY A 8 31.36 78.87 -2.74
CA GLY A 8 30.37 79.97 -2.61
C GLY A 8 28.95 79.37 -2.76
N GLY A 9 28.08 79.40 -1.74
CA GLY A 9 26.98 80.37 -1.53
C GLY A 9 25.77 80.06 -2.45
N THR A 10 24.53 79.81 -2.02
CA THR A 10 23.63 80.51 -1.08
C THR A 10 22.35 79.64 -0.88
N ALA A 11 21.83 79.52 0.35
CA ALA A 11 20.52 80.03 0.85
C ALA A 11 19.21 79.50 0.20
N GLY A 12 18.28 78.96 1.04
CA GLY A 12 16.85 78.94 0.71
C GLY A 12 15.96 77.84 1.35
N ALA A 13 15.36 78.16 2.51
CA ALA A 13 13.99 77.88 2.97
C ALA A 13 13.31 76.48 2.88
N ALA A 14 12.66 76.09 3.98
CA ALA A 14 11.56 75.10 4.06
C ALA A 14 10.19 75.71 3.63
N PRO A 15 9.03 75.04 3.79
CA PRO A 15 8.53 73.79 3.17
C PRO A 15 7.22 74.06 2.38
N ALA A 16 6.79 73.18 1.45
CA ALA A 16 5.41 73.23 0.94
C ALA A 16 4.90 71.92 0.32
N SER A 17 3.72 71.54 0.76
CA SER A 17 2.83 70.51 0.23
C SER A 17 2.74 70.47 -1.30
N GLY A 18 2.83 69.26 -1.87
CA GLY A 18 2.55 69.01 -3.27
C GLY A 18 2.11 67.57 -3.49
N ARG A 19 0.82 67.41 -3.81
CA ARG A 19 0.12 66.18 -4.17
C ARG A 19 0.95 65.26 -5.06
N ILE A 20 1.16 64.01 -4.64
CA ILE A 20 1.61 62.94 -5.54
C ILE A 20 0.36 62.19 -6.01
N ARG A 21 0.11 62.31 -7.31
CA ARG A 21 -0.84 61.51 -8.09
C ARG A 21 -0.26 60.11 -8.31
N GLU A 22 -1.18 59.14 -8.30
CA GLU A 22 -1.17 57.85 -8.98
C GLU A 22 0.15 57.34 -9.59
N ALA A 23 0.67 56.27 -9.02
CA ALA A 23 1.34 55.22 -9.77
C ALA A 23 0.69 53.89 -9.37
N GLY A 24 -0.29 53.46 -10.18
CA GLY A 24 -0.91 52.15 -10.07
C GLY A 24 0.14 51.07 -10.29
N VAL A 25 0.49 50.36 -9.21
CA VAL A 25 1.24 49.11 -9.30
C VAL A 25 0.27 48.09 -9.90
N ARG A 26 0.45 47.81 -11.20
CA ARG A 26 -0.12 46.64 -11.86
C ARG A 26 0.42 45.42 -11.12
N VAL A 27 -0.44 44.76 -10.36
CA VAL A 27 -0.20 43.39 -9.89
C VAL A 27 -0.37 42.50 -11.12
N GLU A 28 0.74 42.13 -11.74
CA GLU A 28 0.78 41.05 -12.72
C GLU A 28 0.42 39.75 -11.99
N ASN A 29 -0.84 39.33 -12.12
CA ASN A 29 -1.30 37.98 -11.80
C ASN A 29 -0.65 36.99 -12.80
N GLY A 30 0.58 36.56 -12.51
CA GLY A 30 1.39 35.73 -13.41
C GLY A 30 1.71 34.31 -12.92
N THR A 31 1.16 33.84 -11.79
CA THR A 31 1.68 32.60 -11.16
C THR A 31 0.66 31.51 -10.86
N ALA A 32 -0.58 31.59 -11.35
CA ALA A 32 -1.63 30.58 -11.10
C ALA A 32 -2.09 29.76 -12.32
N GLU A 33 -1.36 29.78 -13.46
CA GLU A 33 -1.75 29.07 -14.70
C GLU A 33 -0.83 27.89 -15.10
N ARG A 34 -0.10 27.29 -14.16
CA ARG A 34 0.67 26.06 -14.39
C ARG A 34 0.13 24.87 -13.59
N ARG A 35 -1.19 24.62 -13.67
CA ARG A 35 -1.69 23.26 -13.50
C ARG A 35 -1.28 22.47 -14.74
N ASP A 36 -0.11 21.85 -14.63
CA ASP A 36 0.36 20.68 -15.36
C ASP A 36 -0.40 20.37 -16.68
N ARG A 37 0.02 21.00 -17.78
CA ARG A 37 -0.46 20.58 -19.11
C ARG A 37 0.16 19.21 -19.38
N SER A 38 -0.60 18.15 -19.12
CA SER A 38 -0.23 16.78 -19.48
C SER A 38 0.42 16.76 -20.88
N LEU A 39 1.59 16.14 -20.99
CA LEU A 39 2.32 15.99 -22.24
C LEU A 39 1.52 15.21 -23.30
N ALA A 40 0.57 14.39 -22.85
CA ALA A 40 -0.35 13.63 -23.70
C ALA A 40 -1.76 13.60 -23.09
N PRO A 41 -2.57 14.67 -23.26
CA PRO A 41 -3.86 14.79 -22.59
C PRO A 41 -4.83 13.65 -22.88
N ALA A 42 -4.79 13.07 -24.08
CA ALA A 42 -5.61 11.92 -24.45
C ALA A 42 -5.25 10.67 -23.63
N VAL A 43 -3.97 10.43 -23.37
CA VAL A 43 -3.49 9.27 -22.60
C VAL A 43 -3.87 9.43 -21.13
N THR A 44 -3.64 10.62 -20.54
CA THR A 44 -4.03 10.88 -19.14
C THR A 44 -5.53 10.72 -18.92
N ARG A 45 -6.36 11.20 -19.87
CA ARG A 45 -7.82 11.04 -19.79
C ARG A 45 -8.26 9.59 -20.01
N ALA A 46 -7.57 8.84 -20.88
CA ALA A 46 -7.84 7.42 -21.08
C ALA A 46 -7.56 6.60 -19.81
N ALA A 47 -6.45 6.87 -19.12
CA ALA A 47 -6.14 6.27 -17.82
C ALA A 47 -7.24 6.56 -16.79
N ALA A 48 -7.64 7.83 -16.65
CA ALA A 48 -8.70 8.22 -15.72
C ALA A 48 -10.06 7.54 -16.00
N ILE A 49 -10.39 7.28 -17.27
CA ILE A 49 -11.60 6.51 -17.63
C ILE A 49 -11.47 5.04 -17.17
N LEU A 50 -10.31 4.42 -17.35
CA LEU A 50 -10.06 3.04 -16.92
C LEU A 50 -10.11 2.93 -15.39
N ASP A 51 -9.51 3.87 -14.67
CA ASP A 51 -9.51 3.91 -13.19
C ASP A 51 -10.94 4.02 -12.65
N LEU A 52 -11.73 4.96 -13.16
CA LEU A 52 -13.13 5.16 -12.75
C LEU A 52 -13.98 3.91 -13.03
N LEU A 53 -13.78 3.24 -14.15
CA LEU A 53 -14.48 1.99 -14.46
C LEU A 53 -14.01 0.82 -13.58
N ALA A 54 -12.75 0.80 -13.16
CA ALA A 54 -12.22 -0.21 -12.23
C ALA A 54 -12.81 -0.05 -10.82
N GLU A 55 -12.98 1.18 -10.35
CA GLU A 55 -13.62 1.50 -9.07
C GLU A 55 -15.08 1.03 -9.01
N ARG A 56 -15.77 1.00 -10.16
CA ARG A 56 -17.17 0.55 -10.30
C ARG A 56 -17.38 -0.96 -10.24
N ARG A 57 -16.32 -1.76 -10.00
CA ARG A 57 -16.37 -3.20 -9.73
C ARG A 57 -17.26 -4.01 -10.72
N GLY A 58 -17.11 -3.72 -12.01
CA GLY A 58 -17.78 -4.46 -13.09
C GLY A 58 -19.07 -3.81 -13.63
N GLN A 59 -19.57 -2.76 -12.98
CA GLN A 59 -20.67 -1.97 -13.50
C GLN A 59 -20.20 -1.09 -14.67
N ALA A 60 -21.01 -1.01 -15.72
CA ALA A 60 -20.76 -0.09 -16.84
C ALA A 60 -21.11 1.35 -16.44
N ALA A 61 -20.52 2.32 -17.14
CA ALA A 61 -20.84 3.74 -17.00
C ALA A 61 -21.27 4.32 -18.34
N SER A 62 -22.33 5.12 -18.33
CA SER A 62 -22.79 5.86 -19.50
C SER A 62 -21.81 6.97 -19.86
N LEU A 63 -21.86 7.42 -21.13
CA LEU A 63 -21.05 8.55 -21.59
C LEU A 63 -21.29 9.82 -20.76
N ALA A 64 -22.52 10.03 -20.29
CA ALA A 64 -22.89 11.20 -19.51
C ALA A 64 -22.30 11.16 -18.08
N GLU A 65 -22.26 9.98 -17.46
CA GLU A 65 -21.60 9.78 -16.17
C GLU A 65 -20.09 10.00 -16.29
N LEU A 66 -19.45 9.34 -17.26
CA LEU A 66 -18.00 9.49 -17.50
C LEU A 66 -17.60 10.95 -17.75
N ALA A 67 -18.38 11.69 -18.55
CA ALA A 67 -18.13 13.11 -18.81
C ALA A 67 -18.30 13.98 -17.55
N ARG A 68 -19.31 13.69 -16.73
CA ARG A 68 -19.59 14.43 -15.49
C ARG A 68 -18.49 14.19 -14.46
N ASP A 69 -18.18 12.93 -14.20
CA ASP A 69 -17.27 12.52 -13.13
C ASP A 69 -15.83 12.98 -13.43
N LEU A 70 -15.44 13.05 -14.70
CA LEU A 70 -14.13 13.52 -15.13
C LEU A 70 -14.06 15.02 -15.43
N GLY A 71 -15.20 15.73 -15.42
CA GLY A 71 -15.26 17.16 -15.79
C GLY A 71 -14.84 17.44 -17.25
N LEU A 72 -15.14 16.52 -18.17
CA LEU A 72 -14.72 16.60 -19.58
C LEU A 72 -15.92 16.77 -20.52
N ALA A 73 -15.67 17.37 -21.70
CA ALA A 73 -16.68 17.46 -22.74
C ALA A 73 -17.06 16.05 -23.27
N LYS A 74 -18.37 15.80 -23.47
CA LYS A 74 -18.90 14.51 -23.95
C LYS A 74 -18.25 14.03 -25.26
N SER A 75 -17.94 14.94 -26.18
CA SER A 75 -17.25 14.62 -27.43
C SER A 75 -15.84 14.07 -27.20
N SER A 76 -15.08 14.66 -26.26
CA SER A 76 -13.75 14.18 -25.90
C SER A 76 -13.81 12.79 -25.26
N VAL A 77 -14.73 12.56 -24.32
CA VAL A 77 -14.90 11.25 -23.67
C VAL A 77 -15.32 10.21 -24.69
N SER A 78 -16.27 10.55 -25.59
CA SER A 78 -16.73 9.64 -26.64
C SER A 78 -15.59 9.18 -27.53
N ASN A 79 -14.74 10.10 -27.99
CA ASN A 79 -13.60 9.75 -28.85
C ASN A 79 -12.61 8.83 -28.15
N ILE A 80 -12.29 9.10 -26.87
CA ILE A 80 -11.36 8.27 -26.09
C ILE A 80 -11.97 6.90 -25.82
N CYS A 81 -13.24 6.83 -25.40
CA CYS A 81 -13.93 5.56 -25.18
C CYS A 81 -13.98 4.71 -26.46
N ASN A 82 -14.24 5.33 -27.61
CA ASN A 82 -14.25 4.62 -28.89
C ASN A 82 -12.86 4.05 -29.23
N ALA A 83 -11.80 4.84 -29.07
CA ALA A 83 -10.43 4.38 -29.28
C ALA A 83 -10.05 3.22 -28.33
N LEU A 84 -10.47 3.30 -27.05
CA LEU A 84 -10.24 2.22 -26.09
C LEU A 84 -11.07 0.97 -26.39
N VAL A 85 -12.27 1.11 -26.96
CA VAL A 85 -13.08 -0.03 -27.44
C VAL A 85 -12.40 -0.69 -28.62
N GLU A 86 -11.91 0.09 -29.59
CA GLU A 86 -11.16 -0.42 -30.74
C GLU A 86 -9.87 -1.14 -30.31
N ALA A 87 -9.17 -0.59 -29.31
CA ALA A 87 -8.02 -1.23 -28.70
C ALA A 87 -8.38 -2.49 -27.88
N GLY A 88 -9.65 -2.73 -27.57
CA GLY A 88 -10.12 -3.85 -26.74
C GLY A 88 -9.96 -3.66 -25.22
N MET A 89 -9.54 -2.46 -24.79
CA MET A 89 -9.41 -2.07 -23.38
C MET A 89 -10.76 -1.71 -22.74
N LEU A 90 -11.72 -1.27 -23.54
CA LEU A 90 -13.13 -1.14 -23.15
C LEU A 90 -14.03 -2.03 -24.00
N ARG A 91 -15.25 -2.25 -23.54
CA ARG A 91 -16.35 -2.88 -24.29
C ARG A 91 -17.61 -2.02 -24.16
N ARG A 92 -18.46 -2.05 -25.18
CA ARG A 92 -19.80 -1.45 -25.11
C ARG A 92 -20.77 -2.41 -24.41
N THR A 93 -21.69 -1.86 -23.64
CA THR A 93 -22.85 -2.56 -23.05
C THR A 93 -24.12 -1.73 -23.31
N PRO A 94 -25.32 -2.28 -23.07
CA PRO A 94 -26.56 -1.51 -23.13
C PRO A 94 -26.56 -0.28 -22.21
N GLU A 95 -25.88 -0.36 -21.07
CA GLU A 95 -25.81 0.69 -20.04
C GLU A 95 -24.68 1.72 -20.30
N GLY A 96 -23.76 1.44 -21.24
CA GLY A 96 -22.67 2.34 -21.61
C GLY A 96 -21.36 1.63 -21.95
N PHE A 97 -20.30 1.97 -21.22
CA PHE A 97 -18.95 1.42 -21.39
C PHE A 97 -18.52 0.68 -20.14
N GLY A 98 -17.80 -0.43 -20.31
CA GLY A 98 -17.08 -1.06 -19.19
C GLY A 98 -15.76 -1.66 -19.65
N LEU A 99 -15.01 -2.23 -18.70
CA LEU A 99 -13.69 -2.78 -18.96
C LEU A 99 -13.72 -3.92 -20.00
N GLY A 100 -12.77 -3.88 -20.92
CA GLY A 100 -12.61 -4.83 -22.02
C GLY A 100 -11.68 -6.00 -21.66
N ARG A 101 -11.82 -7.12 -22.38
CA ARG A 101 -11.08 -8.36 -22.11
C ARG A 101 -9.57 -8.25 -22.30
N ARG A 102 -9.08 -7.31 -23.11
CA ARG A 102 -7.63 -7.15 -23.33
C ARG A 102 -6.85 -6.81 -22.06
N LEU A 103 -7.52 -6.18 -21.08
CA LEU A 103 -6.93 -5.87 -19.78
C LEU A 103 -6.53 -7.13 -19.00
N VAL A 104 -7.21 -8.26 -19.22
CA VAL A 104 -6.83 -9.56 -18.62
C VAL A 104 -5.45 -9.99 -19.10
N GLY A 105 -5.17 -9.88 -20.41
CA GLY A 105 -3.87 -10.25 -20.96
C GLY A 105 -2.74 -9.34 -20.47
N TYR A 106 -3.01 -8.05 -20.24
CA TYR A 106 -2.03 -7.15 -19.61
C TYR A 106 -1.77 -7.49 -18.15
N ALA A 107 -2.82 -7.80 -17.40
CA ALA A 107 -2.68 -8.26 -16.02
C ALA A 107 -1.87 -9.56 -15.96
N GLU A 108 -2.18 -10.54 -16.79
CA GLU A 108 -1.43 -11.81 -16.87
C GLU A 108 0.05 -11.58 -17.21
N ALA A 109 0.35 -10.79 -18.25
CA ALA A 109 1.73 -10.49 -18.65
C ALA A 109 2.50 -9.72 -17.56
N TYR A 110 1.85 -8.78 -16.87
CA TYR A 110 2.44 -8.09 -15.72
C TYR A 110 2.75 -9.08 -14.60
N LEU A 111 1.76 -9.88 -14.20
CA LEU A 111 1.88 -10.82 -13.09
C LEU A 111 2.91 -11.92 -13.36
N ALA A 112 3.09 -12.35 -14.61
CA ALA A 112 4.13 -13.30 -15.00
C ALA A 112 5.55 -12.78 -14.72
N GLY A 113 5.74 -11.46 -14.64
CA GLY A 113 7.03 -10.83 -14.32
C GLY A 113 7.21 -10.46 -12.85
N VAL A 114 6.18 -10.61 -12.01
CA VAL A 114 6.22 -10.20 -10.60
C VAL A 114 6.75 -11.33 -9.72
N ASP A 115 7.96 -11.15 -9.20
CA ASP A 115 8.55 -12.00 -8.18
C ASP A 115 8.34 -11.39 -6.79
N ILE A 116 7.49 -12.02 -5.98
CA ILE A 116 7.16 -11.55 -4.62
C ILE A 116 8.40 -11.48 -3.71
N VAL A 117 9.40 -12.34 -3.90
CA VAL A 117 10.64 -12.33 -3.12
C VAL A 117 11.47 -11.10 -3.47
N ARG A 118 11.58 -10.79 -4.76
CA ARG A 118 12.27 -9.59 -5.23
C ARG A 118 11.58 -8.32 -4.72
N GLU A 119 10.26 -8.20 -4.89
CA GLU A 119 9.51 -7.03 -4.42
C GLU A 119 9.57 -6.89 -2.89
N PHE A 120 9.55 -8.00 -2.15
CA PHE A 120 9.75 -7.97 -0.70
C PHE A 120 11.09 -7.34 -0.31
N HIS A 121 12.18 -7.73 -0.97
CA HIS A 121 13.49 -7.16 -0.70
C HIS A 121 13.56 -5.68 -1.08
N ASP A 122 12.94 -5.28 -2.18
CA ASP A 122 12.90 -3.89 -2.65
C ASP A 122 12.13 -3.00 -1.65
N VAL A 123 10.93 -3.43 -1.23
CA VAL A 123 10.14 -2.75 -0.18
C VAL A 123 10.92 -2.63 1.13
N CYS A 124 11.59 -3.71 1.55
CA CYS A 124 12.40 -3.71 2.77
C CYS A 124 13.55 -2.69 2.72
N ARG A 125 14.17 -2.46 1.54
CA ARG A 125 15.23 -1.46 1.38
C ARG A 125 14.67 -0.04 1.51
N GLU A 126 13.52 0.23 0.88
CA GLU A 126 12.87 1.54 0.90
C GLU A 126 12.33 1.94 2.27
N HIS A 127 11.89 0.95 3.05
CA HIS A 127 11.39 1.15 4.41
C HIS A 127 12.49 1.48 5.45
N GLY A 128 13.76 1.59 5.02
CA GLY A 128 14.91 1.98 5.83
C GLY A 128 15.69 0.77 6.34
N GLY A 129 16.93 0.63 5.85
CA GLY A 129 17.84 -0.50 6.09
C GLY A 129 18.41 -0.68 7.51
N SER A 130 17.76 -0.17 8.55
CA SER A 130 18.20 -0.34 9.95
C SER A 130 17.06 -0.54 10.96
N ARG A 131 15.97 -1.22 10.57
CA ARG A 131 14.95 -1.61 11.56
C ARG A 131 15.49 -2.73 12.46
N GLU A 132 15.36 -2.58 13.77
CA GLU A 132 15.85 -3.50 14.80
C GLU A 132 15.35 -4.95 14.64
N GLU A 133 14.24 -5.12 13.93
CA GLU A 133 13.45 -6.34 13.82
C GLU A 133 13.81 -7.14 12.56
N THR A 134 13.77 -8.46 12.66
CA THR A 134 13.84 -9.35 11.50
C THR A 134 12.51 -9.31 10.76
N VAL A 135 12.55 -9.07 9.46
CA VAL A 135 11.37 -9.07 8.59
C VAL A 135 11.32 -10.36 7.79
N GLN A 136 10.16 -10.99 7.68
CA GLN A 136 10.02 -12.25 6.96
C GLN A 136 8.79 -12.22 6.06
N LEU A 137 8.88 -12.91 4.91
CA LEU A 137 7.78 -13.16 3.99
C LEU A 137 7.44 -14.65 4.04
N ALA A 138 6.16 -14.96 4.25
CA ALA A 138 5.64 -16.32 4.23
C ALA A 138 4.39 -16.45 3.39
N VAL A 139 4.12 -17.67 2.95
CA VAL A 139 2.87 -18.08 2.30
C VAL A 139 2.24 -19.25 3.05
N LEU A 140 0.92 -19.41 2.91
CA LEU A 140 0.29 -20.68 3.33
C LEU A 140 0.73 -21.80 2.38
N GLY A 141 1.15 -22.92 2.96
CA GLY A 141 1.46 -24.15 2.25
C GLY A 141 0.20 -24.80 1.67
N GLU A 142 0.40 -25.83 0.84
CA GLU A 142 -0.68 -26.53 0.13
C GLU A 142 -1.73 -27.15 1.06
N SER A 143 -1.30 -27.63 2.23
CA SER A 143 -2.19 -28.16 3.27
C SER A 143 -3.10 -27.09 3.90
N GLY A 144 -2.76 -25.81 3.71
CA GLY A 144 -3.53 -24.68 4.22
C GLY A 144 -3.41 -24.44 5.73
N LEU A 145 -2.60 -25.22 6.44
CA LEU A 145 -2.32 -25.12 7.88
C LEU A 145 -0.84 -25.10 8.23
N GLU A 146 0.00 -24.94 7.21
CA GLU A 146 1.43 -24.74 7.35
C GLU A 146 1.81 -23.40 6.71
N VAL A 147 2.85 -22.77 7.24
CA VAL A 147 3.47 -21.59 6.63
C VAL A 147 4.84 -21.92 6.10
N VAL A 148 5.13 -21.48 4.88
CA VAL A 148 6.45 -21.61 4.26
C VAL A 148 7.05 -20.24 4.09
N TYR A 149 8.22 -20.02 4.68
CA TYR A 149 8.95 -18.76 4.54
C TYR A 149 9.70 -18.74 3.20
N LEU A 150 9.52 -17.66 2.44
CA LEU A 150 10.11 -17.47 1.12
C LEU A 150 11.31 -16.52 1.15
N ALA A 151 11.25 -15.51 2.03
CA ALA A 151 12.28 -14.49 2.11
C ALA A 151 12.43 -13.96 3.55
N ARG A 152 13.62 -13.43 3.84
CA ARG A 152 13.95 -12.86 5.14
C ARG A 152 14.92 -11.71 4.97
N ARG A 153 14.75 -10.68 5.79
CA ARG A 153 15.70 -9.59 5.99
C ARG A 153 16.07 -9.53 7.46
N ASP A 154 17.35 -9.70 7.77
CA ASP A 154 17.80 -9.73 9.16
C ASP A 154 17.72 -8.37 9.85
N GLY A 155 17.25 -8.41 11.10
CA GLY A 155 17.26 -7.29 12.05
C GLY A 155 18.56 -7.18 12.82
N ARG A 156 18.58 -6.27 13.80
CA ARG A 156 19.69 -6.11 14.76
C ARG A 156 19.83 -7.32 15.67
N HIS A 157 18.73 -7.99 15.95
CA HIS A 157 18.69 -9.24 16.69
C HIS A 157 18.33 -10.37 15.71
N PRO A 158 19.32 -10.98 15.05
CA PRO A 158 19.03 -12.07 14.13
C PRO A 158 18.38 -13.22 14.91
N VAL A 159 17.12 -13.49 14.59
CA VAL A 159 16.37 -14.60 15.17
C VAL A 159 16.82 -15.87 14.48
N VAL A 160 17.90 -16.46 14.97
CA VAL A 160 18.32 -17.80 14.58
C VAL A 160 17.51 -18.73 15.46
N LEU A 161 16.41 -19.34 14.98
CA LEU A 161 16.01 -20.70 15.39
C LEU A 161 14.67 -21.25 14.86
N ALA A 162 13.72 -20.48 14.34
CA ALA A 162 12.42 -21.06 13.91
C ALA A 162 12.13 -21.04 12.41
N SER A 163 12.62 -20.03 11.68
CA SER A 163 12.12 -19.70 10.33
C SER A 163 13.18 -19.88 9.25
N GLN A 164 13.65 -21.12 9.06
CA GLN A 164 14.47 -21.43 7.88
C GLN A 164 13.61 -21.29 6.63
N ILE A 165 14.11 -20.57 5.63
CA ILE A 165 13.46 -20.46 4.31
C ILE A 165 13.21 -21.88 3.78
N GLY A 166 11.98 -22.15 3.32
CA GLY A 166 11.57 -23.44 2.80
C GLY A 166 11.19 -24.51 3.83
N ARG A 167 11.37 -24.30 5.15
CA ARG A 167 10.84 -25.22 6.17
C ARG A 167 9.42 -24.81 6.59
N PRO A 168 8.43 -25.72 6.56
CA PRO A 168 7.09 -25.42 7.04
C PRO A 168 7.06 -25.29 8.56
N LEU A 169 6.22 -24.37 9.05
CA LEU A 169 5.83 -24.26 10.46
C LEU A 169 4.31 -24.31 10.60
N PRO A 170 3.76 -24.73 11.76
CA PRO A 170 2.32 -24.73 11.98
C PRO A 170 1.71 -23.32 11.88
N ALA A 171 0.73 -23.15 11.01
CA ALA A 171 0.06 -21.87 10.81
C ALA A 171 -0.69 -21.38 12.06
N THR A 172 -1.12 -22.31 12.92
CA THR A 172 -1.86 -21.99 14.15
C THR A 172 -0.98 -21.44 15.27
N THR A 173 0.34 -21.62 15.17
CA THR A 173 1.32 -21.16 16.19
C THR A 173 2.09 -19.91 15.75
N THR A 174 2.16 -19.66 14.44
CA THR A 174 2.92 -18.55 13.87
C THR A 174 2.05 -17.33 13.65
N ALA A 175 2.61 -16.13 13.85
CA ALA A 175 1.88 -14.90 13.56
C ALA A 175 1.48 -14.83 12.08
N THR A 176 2.37 -15.17 11.15
CA THR A 176 2.08 -15.16 9.70
C THR A 176 0.95 -16.11 9.34
N GLY A 177 0.95 -17.31 9.92
CA GLY A 177 -0.12 -18.29 9.72
C GLY A 177 -1.44 -17.79 10.25
N LYS A 178 -1.47 -17.29 11.49
CA LYS A 178 -2.69 -16.71 12.07
C LYS A 178 -3.20 -15.50 11.30
N ALA A 179 -2.32 -14.66 10.74
CA ALA A 179 -2.72 -13.57 9.87
C ALA A 179 -3.46 -14.10 8.61
N MET A 180 -2.89 -15.10 7.93
CA MET A 180 -3.50 -15.66 6.71
C MET A 180 -4.76 -16.50 7.00
N LEU A 181 -4.78 -17.27 8.09
CA LEU A 181 -5.96 -18.02 8.53
C LEU A 181 -7.13 -17.12 8.90
N ALA A 182 -6.84 -15.91 9.42
CA ALA A 182 -7.86 -14.92 9.72
C ALA A 182 -8.55 -14.39 8.44
N GLU A 183 -7.93 -14.43 7.27
CA GLU A 183 -8.60 -14.01 6.02
C GLU A 183 -9.49 -15.09 5.40
N LEU A 184 -9.39 -16.34 5.86
CA LEU A 184 -10.21 -17.43 5.32
C LEU A 184 -11.69 -17.23 5.67
N PRO A 185 -12.60 -17.61 4.75
CA PRO A 185 -14.01 -17.78 5.07
C PRO A 185 -14.19 -18.70 6.29
N PRO A 186 -15.12 -18.41 7.21
CA PRO A 186 -15.31 -19.22 8.42
C PRO A 186 -15.51 -20.71 8.16
N GLN A 187 -16.21 -21.06 7.07
CA GLN A 187 -16.48 -22.44 6.66
C GLN A 187 -15.19 -23.16 6.21
N GLU A 188 -14.37 -22.49 5.40
CA GLU A 188 -13.09 -23.01 4.92
C GLU A 188 -12.12 -23.25 6.10
N LEU A 189 -12.05 -22.30 7.04
CA LEU A 189 -11.25 -22.46 8.25
C LEU A 189 -11.74 -23.65 9.09
N ALA A 190 -13.05 -23.81 9.27
CA ALA A 190 -13.60 -24.92 10.04
C ALA A 190 -13.23 -26.28 9.42
N LEU A 191 -13.39 -26.43 8.10
CA LEU A 191 -13.03 -27.65 7.37
C LEU A 191 -11.55 -28.01 7.55
N ARG A 192 -10.65 -27.02 7.46
CA ARG A 192 -9.21 -27.23 7.69
C ARG A 192 -8.91 -27.73 9.09
N LEU A 193 -9.49 -27.08 10.11
CA LEU A 193 -9.26 -27.43 11.52
C LEU A 193 -9.85 -28.80 11.88
N GLU A 194 -10.96 -29.19 11.26
CA GLU A 194 -11.53 -30.53 11.44
C GLU A 194 -10.65 -31.61 10.80
N ALA A 195 -10.06 -31.33 9.63
CA ALA A 195 -9.17 -32.24 8.93
C ALA A 195 -7.78 -32.38 9.59
N SER A 196 -7.34 -31.42 10.39
CA SER A 196 -5.98 -31.40 10.95
C SER A 196 -5.76 -32.27 12.17
N GLY A 197 -6.83 -32.71 12.83
CA GLY A 197 -6.72 -33.31 14.16
C GLY A 197 -6.24 -32.30 15.21
N PRO A 198 -5.58 -32.76 16.30
CA PRO A 198 -5.10 -31.89 17.38
C PRO A 198 -4.18 -30.79 16.88
N LEU A 199 -4.37 -29.56 17.38
CA LEU A 199 -3.52 -28.43 16.99
C LEU A 199 -2.09 -28.60 17.56
N PRO A 200 -1.05 -28.26 16.79
CA PRO A 200 0.32 -28.38 17.25
C PRO A 200 0.61 -27.52 18.48
N ARG A 201 1.41 -28.09 19.40
CA ARG A 201 1.94 -27.41 20.58
C ARG A 201 3.46 -27.34 20.49
N LEU A 202 4.01 -26.15 20.20
CA LEU A 202 5.45 -25.91 20.14
C LEU A 202 6.02 -25.38 21.46
N THR A 203 5.20 -24.65 22.23
CA THR A 203 5.55 -24.11 23.54
C THR A 203 4.39 -24.29 24.52
N ALA A 204 4.58 -23.87 25.78
CA ALA A 204 3.50 -23.82 26.75
C ALA A 204 2.37 -22.85 26.35
N ASN A 205 2.68 -21.84 25.53
CA ASN A 205 1.76 -20.77 25.13
C ASN A 205 1.01 -21.04 23.83
N SER A 206 1.40 -22.06 23.05
CA SER A 206 0.74 -22.39 21.79
C SER A 206 -0.76 -22.63 21.99
N ILE A 207 -1.59 -22.01 21.17
CA ILE A 207 -3.04 -22.26 21.17
C ILE A 207 -3.32 -23.66 20.63
N THR A 208 -3.77 -24.57 21.50
CA THR A 208 -4.09 -25.96 21.13
C THR A 208 -5.58 -26.23 20.91
N GLU A 209 -6.44 -25.30 21.32
CA GLU A 209 -7.90 -25.46 21.25
C GLU A 209 -8.52 -24.73 20.05
N PRO A 210 -9.27 -25.41 19.16
CA PRO A 210 -9.88 -24.77 17.98
C PRO A 210 -10.83 -23.61 18.31
N ALA A 211 -11.52 -23.68 19.45
CA ALA A 211 -12.38 -22.59 19.91
C ALA A 211 -11.58 -21.34 20.33
N GLU A 212 -10.40 -21.54 20.91
CA GLU A 212 -9.50 -20.45 21.28
C GLU A 212 -8.83 -19.84 20.06
N LEU A 213 -8.37 -20.68 19.12
CA LEU A 213 -7.82 -20.21 17.86
C LEU A 213 -8.83 -19.35 17.11
N ARG A 214 -10.09 -19.78 17.03
CA ARG A 214 -11.16 -18.98 16.40
C ARG A 214 -11.36 -17.61 17.07
N ARG A 215 -11.23 -17.53 18.40
CA ARG A 215 -11.29 -16.25 19.13
C ARG A 215 -10.09 -15.36 18.82
N ASP A 216 -8.87 -15.91 18.80
CA ASP A 216 -7.69 -15.14 18.42
C ASP A 216 -7.79 -14.63 16.97
N LEU A 217 -8.18 -15.49 16.02
CA LEU A 217 -8.36 -15.11 14.61
C LEU A 217 -9.45 -14.04 14.41
N ALA A 218 -10.52 -14.06 15.21
CA ALA A 218 -11.50 -12.98 15.21
C ALA A 218 -10.87 -11.65 15.68
N ALA A 219 -10.06 -11.68 16.73
CA ALA A 219 -9.32 -10.49 17.18
C ALA A 219 -8.27 -10.03 16.15
N VAL A 220 -7.65 -10.95 15.40
CA VAL A 220 -6.76 -10.62 14.26
C VAL A 220 -7.51 -9.82 13.20
N ARG A 221 -8.72 -10.26 12.81
CA ARG A 221 -9.56 -9.55 11.83
C ARG A 221 -9.90 -8.13 12.29
N GLU A 222 -10.23 -7.96 13.57
CA GLU A 222 -10.62 -6.67 14.13
C GLU A 222 -9.42 -5.68 14.21
N ARG A 223 -8.26 -6.13 14.67
CA ARG A 223 -7.07 -5.26 14.84
C ARG A 223 -6.23 -5.10 13.57
N GLY A 224 -6.39 -6.01 12.60
CA GLY A 224 -5.67 -6.01 11.33
C GLY A 224 -4.22 -6.50 11.39
N TYR A 225 -3.84 -7.23 12.44
CA TYR A 225 -2.54 -7.90 12.55
C TYR A 225 -2.60 -9.10 13.50
N ALA A 226 -1.78 -10.10 13.27
CA ALA A 226 -1.63 -11.27 14.14
C ALA A 226 -0.45 -11.14 15.10
N LEU A 227 -0.52 -11.89 16.19
CA LEU A 227 0.48 -11.92 17.25
C LEU A 227 0.85 -13.38 17.51
N ASP A 228 2.15 -13.65 17.56
CA ASP A 228 2.70 -14.86 18.19
C ASP A 228 3.48 -14.36 19.40
N ALA A 229 2.91 -14.61 20.58
CA ALA A 229 3.46 -14.22 21.86
C ALA A 229 4.05 -15.45 22.54
N GLU A 230 5.23 -15.85 22.07
CA GLU A 230 5.96 -17.01 22.55
C GLU A 230 5.26 -18.35 22.27
N GLU A 231 4.43 -18.43 21.22
CA GLU A 231 3.71 -19.62 20.77
C GLU A 231 4.57 -20.52 19.89
N THR A 232 5.43 -19.92 19.05
CA THR A 232 6.37 -20.68 18.20
C THR A 232 7.67 -21.00 18.95
N LEU A 233 8.18 -20.05 19.73
CA LEU A 233 9.43 -20.17 20.48
C LEU A 233 9.39 -19.24 21.70
N GLU A 234 9.77 -19.75 22.87
CA GLU A 234 9.84 -18.95 24.10
C GLU A 234 10.83 -17.79 23.97
N GLY A 235 10.47 -16.63 24.53
CA GLY A 235 11.22 -15.39 24.40
C GLY A 235 11.08 -14.68 23.05
N LEU A 236 10.26 -15.19 22.12
CA LEU A 236 10.01 -14.60 20.81
C LEU A 236 8.66 -13.87 20.75
N LEU A 237 8.66 -12.69 20.13
CA LEU A 237 7.43 -11.99 19.77
C LEU A 237 7.41 -11.75 18.26
N CYS A 238 6.35 -12.20 17.60
CA CYS A 238 6.11 -11.88 16.20
C CYS A 238 4.81 -11.09 16.03
N LEU A 239 4.86 -10.06 15.20
CA LEU A 239 3.69 -9.40 14.63
C LEU A 239 3.61 -9.78 13.16
N ALA A 240 2.42 -10.08 12.64
CA ALA A 240 2.25 -10.36 11.21
C ALA A 240 1.03 -9.65 10.62
N ALA A 241 1.11 -9.30 9.35
CA ALA A 241 -0.01 -8.78 8.57
C ALA A 241 -0.02 -9.46 7.20
N THR A 242 -1.22 -9.68 6.67
CA THR A 242 -1.39 -10.24 5.33
C THR A 242 -1.00 -9.23 4.26
N VAL A 243 -0.43 -9.72 3.16
CA VAL A 243 -0.10 -8.93 1.98
C VAL A 243 -1.36 -8.86 1.12
N PRO A 244 -2.00 -7.68 0.97
CA PRO A 244 -3.25 -7.56 0.22
C PRO A 244 -3.14 -8.08 -1.21
N GLY A 245 -4.23 -8.61 -1.74
CA GLY A 245 -4.33 -9.09 -3.14
C GLY A 245 -3.67 -10.43 -3.43
N THR A 246 -2.90 -11.01 -2.50
CA THR A 246 -2.22 -12.31 -2.69
C THR A 246 -3.19 -13.50 -2.58
N ALA A 247 -4.08 -13.50 -1.58
CA ALA A 247 -5.08 -14.56 -1.40
C ALA A 247 -6.02 -14.69 -2.61
N ALA A 248 -6.44 -13.58 -3.21
CA ALA A 248 -7.29 -13.57 -4.41
C ALA A 248 -6.61 -14.19 -5.65
N ARG A 249 -5.29 -14.40 -5.60
CA ARG A 249 -4.48 -15.01 -6.67
C ARG A 249 -4.11 -16.46 -6.37
N GLY A 250 -4.73 -17.06 -5.36
CA GLY A 250 -4.59 -18.48 -5.04
C GLY A 250 -3.53 -18.81 -3.99
N GLN A 251 -2.70 -17.85 -3.57
CA GLN A 251 -1.71 -18.08 -2.52
C GLN A 251 -1.65 -16.88 -1.57
N ALA A 252 -2.24 -17.03 -0.39
CA ALA A 252 -2.15 -16.01 0.65
C ALA A 252 -0.70 -15.84 1.10
N ALA A 253 -0.26 -14.60 1.22
CA ALA A 253 1.04 -14.25 1.77
C ALA A 253 0.90 -13.30 2.96
N ALA A 254 1.87 -13.34 3.86
CA ALA A 254 1.97 -12.44 5.00
C ALA A 254 3.43 -12.02 5.22
N VAL A 255 3.59 -10.82 5.76
CA VAL A 255 4.87 -10.32 6.26
C VAL A 255 4.84 -10.23 7.77
N SER A 256 5.99 -10.43 8.41
CA SER A 256 6.12 -10.31 9.87
C SER A 256 7.29 -9.45 10.30
N PHE A 257 7.15 -8.86 11.49
CA PHE A 257 8.27 -8.36 12.30
C PHE A 257 8.47 -9.29 13.49
N THR A 258 9.71 -9.76 13.64
CA THR A 258 10.09 -10.69 14.69
C THR A 258 11.23 -10.10 15.52
N GLY A 259 11.13 -10.22 16.85
CA GLY A 259 12.19 -9.86 17.78
C GLY A 259 11.98 -10.44 19.17
N PRO A 260 12.86 -10.10 20.14
CA PRO A 260 12.75 -10.58 21.52
C PRO A 260 11.50 -10.05 22.23
N ALA A 261 10.85 -10.90 23.02
CA ALA A 261 9.67 -10.54 23.82
C ALA A 261 9.99 -9.45 24.88
N THR A 262 11.22 -9.43 25.40
CA THR A 262 11.68 -8.51 26.45
C THR A 262 11.73 -7.03 26.03
N GLY A 263 11.68 -6.72 24.73
CA GLY A 263 11.71 -5.34 24.21
C GLY A 263 10.32 -4.68 24.02
N ALA A 264 9.23 -5.40 24.25
CA ALA A 264 7.90 -5.06 23.73
C ALA A 264 6.96 -4.37 24.76
N ALA A 265 7.24 -3.12 25.11
CA ALA A 265 6.23 -2.28 25.76
C ALA A 265 4.96 -2.18 24.89
N ALA A 266 3.78 -2.23 25.52
CA ALA A 266 2.49 -2.28 24.81
C ALA A 266 2.30 -1.12 23.80
N ASP A 267 2.75 0.09 24.14
CA ASP A 267 2.63 1.25 23.25
C ASP A 267 3.54 1.16 22.02
N ARG A 268 4.73 0.55 22.15
CA ARG A 268 5.61 0.28 21.00
C ARG A 268 5.02 -0.79 20.07
N ARG A 269 4.12 -1.66 20.57
CA ARG A 269 3.50 -2.72 19.76
C ARG A 269 2.56 -2.16 18.71
N ARG A 270 1.74 -1.16 19.05
CA ARG A 270 0.80 -0.52 18.10
C ARG A 270 1.54 0.19 16.98
N GLU A 271 2.60 0.93 17.31
CA GLU A 271 3.45 1.59 16.31
C GLU A 271 4.11 0.56 15.38
N ARG A 272 4.68 -0.52 15.94
CA ARG A 272 5.27 -1.61 15.16
C ARG A 272 4.25 -2.27 14.24
N ALA A 273 3.05 -2.56 14.75
CA ALA A 273 1.95 -3.10 13.95
C ALA A 273 1.54 -2.16 12.82
N GLN A 274 1.49 -0.84 13.07
CA GLN A 274 1.22 0.14 12.01
C GLN A 274 2.28 0.07 10.90
N ARG A 275 3.57 0.15 11.26
CA ARG A 275 4.68 0.07 10.30
C ARG A 275 4.70 -1.24 9.52
N LEU A 276 4.28 -2.34 10.15
CA LEU A 276 4.15 -3.64 9.51
C LEU A 276 3.01 -3.66 8.49
N ARG A 277 1.86 -3.09 8.83
CA ARG A 277 0.72 -2.98 7.91
C ARG A 277 1.03 -2.06 6.73
N ASP A 278 1.80 -1.01 6.95
CA ASP A 278 2.26 -0.13 5.87
C ASP A 278 3.20 -0.89 4.92
N LEU A 279 4.16 -1.66 5.45
CA LEU A 279 5.01 -2.53 4.65
C LEU A 279 4.22 -3.59 3.86
N ALA A 280 3.20 -4.19 4.49
CA ALA A 280 2.33 -5.16 3.84
C ALA A 280 1.51 -4.53 2.71
N ARG A 281 1.00 -3.31 2.90
CA ARG A 281 0.26 -2.55 1.90
C ARG A 281 1.14 -2.19 0.71
N ASP A 282 2.34 -1.69 0.97
CA ASP A 282 3.28 -1.28 -0.08
C ASP A 282 3.76 -2.48 -0.91
N LEU A 283 4.01 -3.63 -0.25
CA LEU A 283 4.25 -4.89 -0.95
C LEU A 283 3.04 -5.31 -1.77
N GLY A 284 1.83 -5.28 -1.21
CA GLY A 284 0.60 -5.57 -1.95
C GLY A 284 0.42 -4.70 -3.19
N ALA A 285 0.68 -3.40 -3.08
CA ALA A 285 0.58 -2.46 -4.20
C ALA A 285 1.56 -2.81 -5.33
N ARG A 286 2.81 -3.16 -5.02
CA ARG A 286 3.80 -3.63 -6.02
C ARG A 286 3.40 -4.92 -6.69
N LEU A 287 2.75 -5.81 -5.95
CA LEU A 287 2.17 -7.01 -6.53
C LEU A 287 0.96 -6.68 -7.41
N GLY A 288 0.38 -5.48 -7.36
CA GLY A 288 -0.81 -5.09 -8.11
C GLY A 288 -2.12 -5.35 -7.37
N ALA A 289 -2.10 -5.32 -6.04
CA ALA A 289 -3.32 -5.22 -5.25
C ALA A 289 -3.99 -3.86 -5.52
N PRO A 290 -5.33 -3.80 -5.61
CA PRO A 290 -6.03 -2.54 -5.76
C PRO A 290 -5.74 -1.62 -4.56
N GLU A 291 -5.47 -0.34 -4.80
CA GLU A 291 -5.41 0.65 -3.73
C GLU A 291 -6.75 0.68 -3.01
N ILE A 292 -6.77 0.29 -1.73
CA ILE A 292 -7.92 0.49 -0.86
C ILE A 292 -7.84 1.96 -0.40
N ARG A 293 -8.54 2.85 -1.10
CA ARG A 293 -8.84 4.20 -0.62
C ARG A 293 -10.07 4.21 0.26
#